data_AF-A0A965G041-F1
#
_entry.id   AF-A0A965G041-F1
#
_cell.length_a   1.000
_cell.length_b   1.000
_cell.length_c   1.000
_cell.angle_alpha   90.00
_cell.angle_beta   90.00
_cell.angle_gamma   90.00
#
_symmetry.space_group_name_H-M   'P 1'
#
loop_
_entity.id
_entity.type
_entity.pdbx_description
1 polymer ?
#
loop_
_entity_poly.entity_id
_entity_poly.type
_entity_poly.pdbx_seq_one_letter_code
_entity_poly.pdbx_strand_id
1 'polypeptide(L)'
;MAHDGCRASVGLRCSPSGCPAVGRAFFYEADQQMSFWMKDTPLDLDIAFVAADGKILEIKTMTASDTETTASTSSQVRLAVEMSAHWFKRSGIKVGDRLNPDDLRRGLTARGFVATRYIP
;
A
#
# COMPACT_ATOMS: atom_id res chain seq x y z
N MET A 1 -9.14 -8.27 3.67
CA MET A 1 -7.98 -7.33 3.67
C MET A 1 -7.16 -7.46 4.96
N ALA A 2 -5.82 -7.38 4.82
CA ALA A 2 -4.70 -7.52 5.79
C ALA A 2 -4.88 -8.55 6.94
N HIS A 3 -4.06 -9.60 6.98
CA HIS A 3 -4.23 -10.72 7.92
C HIS A 3 -3.77 -10.42 9.35
N ASP A 4 -2.75 -9.56 9.57
CA ASP A 4 -2.31 -9.19 10.92
C ASP A 4 -1.41 -7.93 10.91
N GLY A 5 -1.35 -7.21 12.04
CA GLY A 5 -0.28 -6.25 12.37
C GLY A 5 -0.35 -4.81 11.85
N CYS A 6 -1.32 -4.43 10.99
CA CYS A 6 -1.42 -3.04 10.50
C CYS A 6 -1.78 -2.09 11.65
N ARG A 7 -0.91 -1.12 11.94
CA ARG A 7 -1.11 -0.17 13.06
C ARG A 7 -1.58 1.21 12.64
N ALA A 8 -1.50 1.54 11.35
CA ALA A 8 -2.09 2.74 10.79
C ALA A 8 -2.54 2.50 9.35
N SER A 9 -3.72 2.99 8.98
CA SER A 9 -4.21 2.95 7.60
C SER A 9 -4.70 4.32 7.14
N VAL A 10 -4.43 4.65 5.88
CA VAL A 10 -4.59 5.99 5.31
C VAL A 10 -5.23 5.87 3.93
N GLY A 11 -6.41 6.48 3.74
CA GLY A 11 -6.99 6.64 2.40
C GLY A 11 -6.16 7.60 1.53
N LEU A 12 -5.65 7.13 0.41
CA LEU A 12 -4.93 7.93 -0.58
C LEU A 12 -5.96 8.53 -1.53
N ARG A 13 -5.94 9.86 -1.71
CA ARG A 13 -6.67 10.55 -2.77
C ARG A 13 -5.65 11.32 -3.60
N CYS A 14 -5.57 11.01 -4.90
CA CYS A 14 -4.88 11.88 -5.86
C CYS A 14 -5.80 13.03 -6.33
N SER A 15 -5.24 14.23 -6.48
CA SER A 15 -5.84 15.40 -7.17
C SER A 15 -4.68 16.16 -7.84
N PRO A 16 -4.80 16.78 -9.05
CA PRO A 16 -6.02 17.29 -9.69
C PRO A 16 -6.10 17.03 -11.21
N SER A 17 -6.80 15.97 -11.65
CA SER A 17 -7.48 15.93 -12.97
C SER A 17 -8.27 14.63 -13.14
N GLY A 18 -9.57 14.72 -12.90
CA GLY A 18 -10.57 13.88 -13.59
C GLY A 18 -11.15 12.68 -12.85
N CYS A 19 -10.39 11.96 -12.02
CA CYS A 19 -10.92 10.85 -11.22
C CYS A 19 -10.14 10.71 -9.90
N PRO A 20 -10.79 10.67 -8.72
CA PRO A 20 -10.09 10.31 -7.50
C PRO A 20 -9.71 8.83 -7.58
N ALA A 21 -8.43 8.55 -7.86
CA ALA A 21 -7.86 7.26 -7.49
C ALA A 21 -7.90 7.21 -5.95
N VAL A 22 -8.87 6.48 -5.42
CA VAL A 22 -8.98 6.21 -3.98
C VAL A 22 -8.19 4.95 -3.72
N GLY A 23 -7.02 5.11 -3.11
CA GLY A 23 -6.21 4.00 -2.61
C GLY A 23 -6.30 3.90 -1.09
N ARG A 24 -5.70 2.84 -0.53
CA ARG A 24 -5.45 2.73 0.91
C ARG A 24 -4.00 2.32 1.14
N ALA A 25 -3.33 3.01 2.05
CA ALA A 25 -2.01 2.63 2.54
C ALA A 25 -2.13 2.00 3.93
N PHE A 26 -1.33 0.97 4.19
CA PHE A 26 -1.22 0.25 5.46
C PHE A 26 0.22 0.38 5.94
N PHE A 27 0.43 0.84 7.17
CA PHE A 27 1.75 1.12 7.73
C PHE A 27 2.02 0.25 8.96
N TYR A 28 3.27 -0.19 9.06
CA TYR A 28 3.75 -1.07 10.10
C TYR A 28 4.99 -0.46 10.76
N GLU A 29 5.17 -0.74 12.05
CA GLU A 29 6.27 -0.17 12.84
C GLU A 29 7.61 -0.86 12.61
N ALA A 30 7.59 -2.06 12.05
CA ALA A 30 8.77 -2.88 11.78
C ALA A 30 8.63 -3.56 10.42
N ASP A 31 9.78 -3.78 9.79
CA ASP A 31 9.86 -4.53 8.55
C ASP A 31 9.38 -5.96 8.78
N GLN A 32 8.45 -6.41 7.96
CA GLN A 32 7.92 -7.77 8.04
C GLN A 32 7.38 -8.25 6.69
N GLN A 33 7.13 -9.55 6.60
CA GLN A 33 6.33 -10.09 5.51
C GLN A 33 4.86 -9.71 5.75
N MET A 34 4.17 -9.26 4.71
CA MET A 34 2.76 -8.85 4.81
C MET A 34 1.87 -9.72 3.95
N SER A 35 0.67 -10.00 4.45
CA SER A 35 -0.28 -10.89 3.82
C SER A 35 -1.66 -10.26 3.74
N PHE A 36 -2.22 -10.24 2.53
CA PHE A 36 -3.53 -9.68 2.22
C PHE A 36 -4.42 -10.75 1.60
N TRP A 37 -5.73 -10.56 1.71
CA TRP A 37 -6.74 -11.45 1.19
C TRP A 37 -7.94 -10.62 0.72
N MET A 38 -8.65 -11.12 -0.27
CA MET A 38 -9.72 -10.40 -0.98
C MET A 38 -11.11 -10.92 -0.62
N LYS A 39 -11.24 -11.72 0.45
CA LYS A 39 -12.53 -12.12 1.00
C LYS A 39 -13.42 -10.88 1.19
N ASP A 40 -14.65 -10.96 0.70
CA ASP A 40 -15.66 -9.91 0.74
C ASP A 40 -15.27 -8.60 0.01
N THR A 41 -14.31 -8.68 -0.93
CA THR A 41 -13.86 -7.53 -1.74
C THR A 41 -14.39 -7.66 -3.16
N PRO A 42 -15.37 -6.83 -3.59
CA PRO A 42 -16.07 -7.02 -4.87
C PRO A 42 -15.31 -6.48 -6.09
N LEU A 43 -14.13 -5.89 -5.91
CA LEU A 43 -13.34 -5.26 -6.97
C LEU A 43 -11.91 -5.79 -6.95
N ASP A 44 -11.35 -6.00 -8.13
CA ASP A 44 -9.93 -6.29 -8.29
C ASP A 44 -9.08 -5.08 -7.85
N LEU A 45 -7.98 -5.35 -7.16
CA LEU A 45 -7.09 -4.33 -6.64
C LEU A 45 -5.65 -4.66 -7.01
N ASP A 46 -4.83 -3.64 -7.25
CA ASP A 46 -3.39 -3.81 -7.18
C ASP A 46 -2.91 -3.48 -5.76
N ILE A 47 -1.91 -4.21 -5.29
CA ILE A 47 -1.18 -3.90 -4.07
C ILE A 47 0.31 -3.77 -4.36
N ALA A 48 0.90 -2.67 -3.90
CA ALA A 48 2.34 -2.48 -3.88
C ALA A 48 2.87 -2.70 -2.46
N PHE A 49 3.86 -3.58 -2.32
CA PHE A 49 4.62 -3.76 -1.07
C PHE A 49 5.87 -2.88 -1.12
N VAL A 50 6.09 -2.07 -0.09
CA VAL A 50 7.06 -0.99 -0.11
C VAL A 50 7.94 -1.03 1.14
N ALA A 51 9.23 -0.80 0.97
CA ALA A 51 10.22 -0.70 2.03
C ALA A 51 10.11 0.63 2.82
N ALA A 52 10.81 0.70 3.95
CA ALA A 52 10.82 1.89 4.81
C ALA A 52 11.36 3.15 4.11
N ASP A 53 12.26 3.00 3.14
CA ASP A 53 12.80 4.09 2.32
C ASP A 53 11.87 4.52 1.17
N GLY A 54 10.65 3.96 1.11
CA GLY A 54 9.67 4.23 0.06
C GLY A 54 9.89 3.43 -1.23
N LYS A 55 10.89 2.56 -1.32
CA LYS A 55 11.12 1.72 -2.50
C LYS A 55 10.04 0.65 -2.65
N ILE A 56 9.42 0.59 -3.82
CA ILE A 56 8.48 -0.47 -4.19
C ILE A 56 9.26 -1.76 -4.41
N LEU A 57 9.00 -2.76 -3.57
CA LEU A 57 9.64 -4.06 -3.60
C LEU A 57 8.91 -5.02 -4.54
N GLU A 58 7.57 -5.00 -4.50
CA GLU A 58 6.70 -5.90 -5.24
C GLU A 58 5.41 -5.19 -5.60
N ILE A 59 4.82 -5.54 -6.74
CA ILE A 59 3.47 -5.14 -7.12
C ILE A 59 2.72 -6.41 -7.51
N LYS A 60 1.54 -6.63 -6.94
CA LYS A 60 0.68 -7.80 -7.22
C LYS A 60 -0.73 -7.31 -7.53
N THR A 61 -1.39 -7.96 -8.50
CA THR A 61 -2.83 -7.78 -8.71
C THR A 61 -3.56 -8.86 -7.94
N MET A 62 -4.55 -8.46 -7.15
CA MET A 62 -5.38 -9.33 -6.32
C MET A 62 -6.79 -9.38 -6.91
N THR A 63 -7.32 -10.58 -7.07
CA THR A 63 -8.63 -10.83 -7.68
C THR A 63 -9.76 -10.65 -6.67
N ALA A 64 -10.86 -10.06 -7.11
CA ALA A 64 -12.06 -9.89 -6.30
C ALA A 64 -12.56 -11.22 -5.71
N SER A 65 -13.01 -11.17 -4.46
CA SER A 65 -13.54 -12.32 -3.70
C SER A 65 -12.58 -13.50 -3.51
N ASP A 66 -11.31 -13.38 -3.91
CA ASP A 66 -10.33 -14.44 -3.72
C ASP A 66 -10.02 -14.62 -2.23
N THR A 67 -10.18 -15.86 -1.76
CA THR A 67 -9.90 -16.23 -0.37
C THR A 67 -8.44 -16.61 -0.16
N GLU A 68 -7.69 -16.85 -1.24
CA GLU A 68 -6.27 -17.11 -1.17
C GLU A 68 -5.51 -15.88 -0.69
N THR A 69 -4.46 -16.12 0.10
CA THR A 69 -3.65 -15.06 0.67
C THR A 69 -2.58 -14.62 -0.32
N THR A 70 -2.61 -13.33 -0.68
CA THR A 70 -1.52 -12.66 -1.37
C THR A 70 -0.49 -12.17 -0.36
N ALA A 71 0.59 -12.93 -0.19
CA ALA A 71 1.71 -12.57 0.67
C ALA A 71 2.81 -11.84 -0.12
N SER A 72 3.51 -10.90 0.51
CA SER A 72 4.80 -10.41 0.02
C SER A 72 5.81 -11.55 0.05
N THR A 73 6.73 -11.57 -0.91
CA THR A 73 7.89 -12.47 -0.86
C THR A 73 9.00 -11.87 0.00
N SER A 74 9.13 -10.55 0.01
CA SER A 74 10.08 -9.84 0.87
C SER A 74 9.59 -9.76 2.31
N SER A 75 10.52 -9.90 3.26
CA SER A 75 10.34 -9.57 4.68
C SER A 75 10.73 -8.14 5.02
N GLN A 76 11.17 -7.34 4.03
CA GLN A 76 11.61 -5.95 4.21
C GLN A 76 10.47 -4.93 3.98
N VAL A 77 9.21 -5.36 4.02
CA VAL A 77 8.08 -4.49 3.75
C VAL A 77 7.76 -3.67 5.00
N ARG A 78 7.63 -2.35 4.83
CA ARG A 78 7.23 -1.39 5.88
C ARG A 78 5.81 -0.87 5.70
N LEU A 79 5.37 -0.76 4.44
CA LEU A 79 4.01 -0.36 4.10
C LEU A 79 3.50 -1.11 2.87
N ALA A 80 2.18 -1.20 2.76
CA ALA A 80 1.51 -1.67 1.56
C ALA A 80 0.53 -0.61 1.04
N VAL A 81 0.42 -0.47 -0.28
CA VAL A 81 -0.46 0.50 -0.92
C VAL A 81 -1.40 -0.22 -1.89
N GLU A 82 -2.69 -0.22 -1.56
CA GLU A 82 -3.77 -0.70 -2.40
C GLU A 82 -4.28 0.41 -3.34
N MET A 83 -4.47 0.06 -4.60
CA MET A 83 -5.07 0.89 -5.64
C MET A 83 -6.05 0.05 -6.47
N SER A 84 -6.89 0.69 -7.28
CA SER A 84 -7.72 -0.04 -8.25
C SER A 84 -6.86 -0.90 -9.19
N ALA A 85 -7.38 -2.04 -9.65
CA ALA A 85 -6.64 -2.94 -10.54
C ALA A 85 -5.96 -2.24 -11.72
N HIS A 86 -4.74 -2.69 -12.01
CA HIS A 86 -3.83 -2.20 -13.04
C HIS A 86 -3.47 -0.71 -12.93
N TRP A 87 -3.71 -0.06 -11.80
CA TRP A 87 -3.42 1.36 -11.62
C TRP A 87 -1.92 1.65 -11.68
N PHE A 88 -1.07 0.83 -11.06
CA PHE A 88 0.38 1.07 -11.11
C PHE A 88 0.91 0.95 -12.54
N LYS A 89 0.45 -0.08 -13.28
CA LYS A 89 0.77 -0.27 -14.69
C LYS A 89 0.34 0.93 -15.54
N ARG A 90 -0.89 1.42 -15.38
CA ARG A 90 -1.40 2.60 -16.12
C ARG A 90 -0.65 3.89 -15.74
N SER A 91 -0.21 4.00 -14.50
CA SER A 91 0.52 5.16 -13.98
C SER A 91 2.03 5.09 -14.29
N GLY A 92 2.50 4.03 -14.94
CA GLY A 92 3.92 3.83 -15.26
C GLY A 92 4.80 3.53 -14.04
N ILE A 93 4.20 3.22 -12.89
CA ILE A 93 4.89 2.90 -11.65
C ILE A 93 5.25 1.41 -11.64
N LYS A 94 6.50 1.10 -11.32
CA LYS A 94 7.05 -0.26 -11.36
C LYS A 94 7.85 -0.59 -10.11
N VAL A 95 8.16 -1.87 -9.95
CA VAL A 95 9.09 -2.36 -8.93
C VAL A 95 10.44 -1.64 -9.07
N GLY A 96 10.97 -1.16 -7.95
CA GLY A 96 12.19 -0.35 -7.88
C GLY A 96 11.97 1.15 -7.83
N ASP A 97 10.79 1.65 -8.23
CA ASP A 97 10.44 3.07 -8.06
C ASP A 97 10.30 3.42 -6.58
N ARG A 98 10.38 4.71 -6.26
CA ARG A 98 10.25 5.21 -4.89
C ARG A 98 9.06 6.13 -4.73
N LEU A 99 8.25 5.85 -3.71
CA LEU A 99 7.27 6.79 -3.21
C LEU A 99 7.99 7.92 -2.48
N ASN A 100 7.48 9.15 -2.60
CA ASN A 100 8.04 10.28 -1.88
C ASN A 100 7.77 10.13 -0.37
N PRO A 101 8.82 10.00 0.48
CA PRO A 101 8.64 9.82 1.92
C PRO A 101 7.92 11.01 2.56
N ASP A 102 8.06 12.23 2.04
CA ASP A 102 7.36 13.40 2.58
C ASP A 102 5.85 13.34 2.34
N ASP A 103 5.41 12.82 1.18
CA ASP A 103 3.99 12.61 0.90
C ASP A 103 3.38 11.58 1.85
N LEU A 104 4.10 10.50 2.11
CA LEU A 104 3.67 9.46 3.03
C LEU A 104 3.60 9.98 4.48
N ARG A 105 4.63 10.73 4.92
CA ARG A 105 4.65 11.36 6.25
C ARG A 105 3.51 12.37 6.41
N ARG A 106 3.27 13.22 5.41
CA ARG A 106 2.11 14.13 5.39
C ARG A 106 0.79 13.39 5.55
N GLY A 107 0.61 12.28 4.82
CA GLY A 107 -0.60 11.46 4.88
C GLY A 107 -0.87 10.85 6.27
N LEU A 108 0.19 10.42 6.96
CA LEU A 108 0.16 9.91 8.33
C LEU A 108 -0.14 11.03 9.34
N THR A 109 0.61 12.13 9.29
CA THR A 109 0.44 13.26 10.22
C THR A 109 -0.94 13.90 10.10
N ALA A 110 -1.48 14.04 8.88
CA ALA A 110 -2.83 14.57 8.65
C ALA A 110 -3.94 13.71 9.30
N ARG A 111 -3.63 12.49 9.74
CA ARG A 111 -4.55 11.57 10.42
C ARG A 111 -4.20 11.35 11.90
N GLY A 112 -3.30 12.17 12.46
CA GLY A 112 -2.91 12.11 13.87
C GLY A 112 -1.86 11.06 14.21
N PHE A 113 -1.21 10.45 13.20
CA PHE A 113 -0.13 9.49 13.44
C PHE A 113 1.23 10.19 13.52
N VAL A 114 2.09 9.70 14.41
CA VAL A 114 3.51 10.11 14.49
C VAL A 114 4.26 9.43 13.35
N ALA A 115 4.44 10.15 12.23
CA ALA A 115 4.92 9.57 10.98
C ALA A 115 6.30 8.90 11.08
N THR A 116 7.20 9.43 11.89
CA THR A 116 8.55 8.89 12.13
C THR A 116 8.57 7.49 12.75
N ARG A 117 7.45 7.05 13.33
CA ARG A 117 7.28 5.68 13.85
C ARG A 117 7.14 4.64 12.73
N TYR A 118 6.73 5.08 11.54
CA TYR A 118 6.46 4.23 10.38
C TYR A 118 7.45 4.50 9.24
N ILE A 119 7.92 5.74 9.12
CA ILE A 119 8.80 6.21 8.05
C ILE A 119 9.94 7.03 8.68
N PRO A 120 11.03 6.37 9.09
CA PRO A 120 12.19 7.03 9.71
C PRO A 120 12.85 8.03 8.74
#